data_AF-A0A1N6GCA7-F1
#
_entry.id   AF-A0A1N6GCA7-F1
#
_cell.length_a   1.000
_cell.length_b   1.000
_cell.length_c   1.000
_cell.angle_alpha   90.00
_cell.angle_beta   90.00
_cell.angle_gamma   90.00
#
_symmetry.space_group_name_H-M   'P 1'
#
loop_
_entity.id
_entity.type
_entity.pdbx_description
1 polymer ?
#
loop_
_entity_poly.entity_id
_entity_poly.type
_entity_poly.pdbx_seq_one_letter_code
_entity_poly.pdbx_strand_id
1 'polypeptide(L)' 'MFSLLLSLALAGDTVATPTETDAAEEKKMVCKSVKTLGTRIPQRVCRSSKEWAKINEAQKRQLETRSNQSRGTQGSN' A
#
# COMPACT_ATOMS: atom_id res chain seq x y z
N MET A 1 43.46 4.82 28.37
CA MET A 1 43.96 4.37 27.05
C MET A 1 44.17 2.87 27.13
N PHE A 2 43.22 2.07 26.63
CA PHE A 2 43.43 0.64 26.36
C PHE A 2 42.90 0.37 24.96
N SER A 3 43.82 -0.09 24.13
CA SER A 3 43.71 -0.20 22.69
C SER A 3 42.77 -1.32 22.25
N LEU A 4 42.07 -1.05 21.13
CA LEU A 4 41.84 -1.92 19.98
C LEU A 4 41.89 -3.43 20.21
N LEU A 5 40.78 -4.13 19.93
CA LEU A 5 40.80 -5.29 19.03
C LEU A 5 39.50 -5.38 18.21
N LEU A 6 39.67 -5.05 16.94
CA LEU A 6 38.81 -5.29 15.79
C LEU A 6 38.64 -6.82 15.61
N SER A 7 37.42 -7.34 15.65
CA SER A 7 37.12 -8.71 15.22
C SER A 7 36.23 -8.67 13.99
N LEU A 8 36.88 -8.99 12.88
CA LEU A 8 36.36 -9.19 11.55
C LEU A 8 35.73 -10.58 11.44
N ALA A 9 34.83 -10.74 10.46
CA ALA A 9 34.31 -11.98 9.87
C ALA A 9 32.96 -12.48 10.40
N LEU A 10 31.93 -12.41 9.55
CA LEU A 10 31.66 -13.51 8.61
C LEU A 10 30.83 -12.97 7.43
N ALA A 11 31.45 -12.89 6.24
CA ALA A 11 30.69 -12.77 5.00
C ALA A 11 30.06 -14.14 4.74
N GLY A 12 28.79 -14.29 5.13
CA GLY A 12 27.97 -15.38 4.64
C GLY A 12 27.57 -15.05 3.22
N ASP A 13 28.20 -15.70 2.24
CA ASP A 13 27.66 -15.84 0.88
C ASP A 13 26.36 -16.63 0.99
N THR A 14 25.27 -15.93 1.28
CA THR A 14 23.92 -16.43 1.04
C THR A 14 23.79 -16.56 -0.46
N VAL A 15 23.88 -17.80 -0.95
CA VAL A 15 23.49 -18.18 -2.30
C VAL A 15 22.10 -17.62 -2.54
N ALA A 16 22.04 -16.54 -3.32
CA ALA A 16 20.80 -15.96 -3.80
C ALA A 16 20.16 -17.00 -4.73
N THR A 17 19.23 -17.79 -4.18
CA THR A 17 18.26 -18.53 -4.98
C THR A 17 17.50 -17.52 -5.83
N PRO A 18 17.54 -17.61 -7.17
CA PRO A 18 16.82 -16.68 -8.01
C PRO A 18 15.32 -16.99 -7.93
N THR A 19 14.59 -16.02 -7.39
CA THR A 19 13.32 -15.53 -7.96
C THR A 19 12.15 -16.50 -8.00
N GLU A 20 11.67 -16.93 -6.84
CA GLU A 20 10.24 -17.25 -6.59
C GLU A 20 9.46 -16.04 -6.04
N THR A 21 10.10 -14.88 -5.89
CA THR A 21 9.52 -13.70 -5.24
C THR A 21 8.48 -12.98 -6.10
N ASP A 22 8.66 -12.93 -7.42
CA ASP A 22 7.77 -12.17 -8.32
C ASP A 22 6.36 -12.78 -8.41
N ALA A 23 6.25 -14.10 -8.49
CA ALA A 23 4.96 -14.78 -8.58
C ALA A 23 4.20 -14.81 -7.23
N ALA A 24 4.92 -14.70 -6.11
CA ALA A 24 4.34 -14.64 -4.78
C ALA A 24 3.78 -13.24 -4.46
N GLU A 25 4.39 -12.18 -5.00
CA GLU A 25 3.96 -10.80 -4.76
C GLU A 25 2.63 -10.50 -5.45
N GLU A 26 2.40 -11.02 -6.66
CA GLU A 26 1.11 -10.87 -7.38
C GLU A 26 -0.07 -11.54 -6.66
N LYS A 27 0.19 -12.58 -5.85
CA LYS A 27 -0.83 -13.34 -5.10
C LYS A 27 -1.04 -12.84 -3.67
N LYS A 28 -0.33 -11.78 -3.24
CA LYS A 28 -0.44 -11.27 -1.87
C LYS A 28 -1.80 -10.63 -1.65
N MET A 29 -2.66 -11.35 -0.92
CA MET A 29 -3.97 -10.88 -0.49
C MET A 29 -3.81 -9.98 0.74
N VAL A 30 -4.33 -8.76 0.65
CA VAL A 30 -4.32 -7.78 1.74
C VAL A 30 -5.75 -7.60 2.23
N CYS A 31 -5.99 -7.93 3.50
CA CYS A 31 -7.27 -7.75 4.17
C CYS A 31 -7.34 -6.40 4.88
N LYS A 32 -8.35 -5.59 4.56
CA LYS A 32 -8.61 -4.30 5.20
C LYS A 32 -10.02 -4.24 5.77
N SER A 33 -10.19 -3.52 6.87
CA SER A 33 -11.51 -3.21 7.43
C SER A 33 -12.12 -2.05 6.66
N VAL A 34 -13.22 -2.29 5.97
CA VAL A 34 -13.95 -1.30 5.17
C VAL A 34 -15.24 -0.94 5.90
N LYS A 35 -15.43 0.34 6.16
CA LYS A 35 -16.69 0.88 6.69
C LYS A 35 -17.59 1.24 5.52
N THR A 36 -18.68 0.50 5.34
CA THR A 36 -19.72 0.89 4.38
C THR A 36 -20.61 1.97 4.99
N LEU A 37 -21.15 2.86 4.15
CA LEU A 37 -22.06 3.89 4.63
C LEU A 37 -23.35 3.23 5.12
N GLY A 38 -23.88 3.71 6.26
CA GLY A 38 -25.11 3.17 6.84
C GLY A 38 -24.92 1.97 7.78
N THR A 39 -23.71 1.38 7.88
CA THR A 39 -23.42 0.37 8.91
C THR A 39 -22.52 0.91 10.03
N ARG A 40 -22.74 0.39 11.24
CA ARG A 40 -21.87 0.61 12.40
C ARG A 40 -20.70 -0.37 12.45
N ILE A 41 -20.86 -1.56 11.88
CA ILE A 41 -19.88 -2.64 11.95
C ILE A 41 -19.07 -2.68 10.65
N PRO A 42 -17.74 -2.49 10.69
CA PRO A 42 -16.90 -2.58 9.50
C PRO A 42 -16.77 -4.04 9.04
N GLN A 43 -16.72 -4.22 7.73
CA GLN A 43 -16.51 -5.53 7.12
C GLN A 43 -15.02 -5.75 6.81
N ARG A 44 -14.51 -6.97 7.01
CA ARG A 44 -13.15 -7.34 6.56
C ARG A 44 -13.21 -7.80 5.12
N VAL A 45 -12.50 -7.10 4.24
CA VAL A 45 -12.45 -7.41 2.81
C VAL A 45 -10.99 -7.68 2.43
N CYS A 46 -10.75 -8.85 1.86
CA CYS A 46 -9.43 -9.26 1.37
C CYS A 46 -9.40 -9.17 -0.15
N ARG A 47 -8.42 -8.45 -0.69
CA ARG A 47 -8.22 -8.25 -2.13
C ARG A 47 -6.73 -8.26 -2.44
N SER A 48 -6.39 -8.50 -3.71
CA SER A 48 -5.00 -8.39 -4.17
C SER A 48 -4.51 -6.95 -4.10
N SER A 49 -3.19 -6.76 -4.08
CA SER A 49 -2.58 -5.42 -4.14
C SER A 49 -3.05 -4.62 -5.37
N LYS A 50 -3.14 -5.28 -6.53
CA LYS A 50 -3.60 -4.69 -7.80
C LYS A 50 -5.04 -4.19 -7.73
N GLU A 51 -5.93 -4.94 -7.09
CA GLU A 51 -7.32 -4.52 -6.89
C GLU A 51 -7.43 -3.32 -5.95
N TRP A 52 -6.66 -3.30 -4.87
CA TRP A 52 -6.61 -2.15 -3.98
C TRP A 52 -6.10 -0.89 -4.69
N ALA A 53 -5.09 -1.03 -5.56
CA ALA A 53 -4.58 0.09 -6.35
C ALA A 53 -5.67 0.69 -7.25
N LYS A 54 -6.46 -0.14 -7.94
CA LYS A 54 -7.59 0.32 -8.77
C LYS A 54 -8.64 1.07 -7.96
N ILE A 55 -8.99 0.58 -6.76
CA ILE A 55 -9.97 1.23 -5.88
C ILE A 55 -9.46 2.60 -5.43
N ASN A 56 -8.21 2.68 -4.98
CA ASN A 56 -7.61 3.92 -4.52
C ASN A 56 -7.56 4.98 -5.63
N GLU A 57 -7.21 4.56 -6.85
CA GLU A 57 -7.19 5.45 -8.01
C GLU A 57 -8.59 5.97 -8.34
N ALA A 58 -9.60 5.10 -8.37
CA ALA A 58 -10.98 5.50 -8.60
C ALA A 58 -11.48 6.48 -7.54
N GLN A 59 -11.17 6.24 -6.25
CA GLN A 59 -11.52 7.14 -5.16
C GLN A 59 -10.83 8.50 -5.29
N LYS A 60 -9.54 8.51 -5.65
CA LYS A 60 -8.79 9.76 -5.90
C LYS A 60 -9.44 10.60 -7.00
N ARG A 61 -9.76 9.98 -8.15
CA ARG A 61 -10.44 10.67 -9.27
C ARG A 61 -11.81 11.23 -8.87
N GLN A 62 -12.56 10.50 -8.05
CA GLN A 62 -13.85 10.99 -7.53
C GLN A 62 -13.69 12.19 -6.61
N LEU A 63 -12.69 12.18 -5.73
CA LEU A 63 -12.39 13.31 -4.84
C LEU A 63 -11.93 14.54 -5.62
N GLU A 64 -11.07 14.37 -6.62
CA GLU A 64 -10.63 15.46 -7.51
C GLU A 64 -11.80 16.07 -8.28
N THR A 65 -12.68 15.22 -8.84
CA THR A 65 -13.87 15.69 -9.56
C THR A 65 -14.79 16.50 -8.66
N ARG A 66 -15.08 16.01 -7.44
CA ARG A 66 -15.89 16.74 -6.46
C ARG A 66 -15.25 18.06 -6.02
N SER A 67 -13.93 18.05 -5.79
CA SER A 67 -13.17 19.25 -5.43
C SER A 67 -13.28 20.33 -6.53
N ASN A 68 -13.10 19.93 -7.78
CA ASN A 68 -13.20 20.83 -8.92
C ASN A 68 -14.63 21.36 -9.12
N GLN A 69 -15.64 20.51 -8.99
CA GLN A 69 -17.05 20.92 -9.05
C GLN A 69 -17.40 21.94 -7.97
N SER A 70 -16.95 21.72 -6.73
CA SER A 70 -17.18 22.65 -5.62
C SER A 70 -16.53 24.03 -5.83
N ARG A 71 -15.46 24.11 -6.62
CA ARG A 71 -14.78 25.38 -6.93
C ARG A 71 -15.45 26.13 -8.07
N GLY A 72 -15.99 25.42 -9.06
CA GLY A 72 -16.66 26.03 -10.22
C GLY A 72 -17.92 26.84 -9.87
N THR A 73 -18.60 26.52 -8.77
CA THR A 73 -19.80 27.24 -8.31
C THR A 73 -19.50 28.41 -7.36
N GLN A 74 -18.27 28.56 -6.87
CA GLN A 74 -17.90 29.63 -5.91
C GLN A 74 -17.61 30.98 -6.58
N GLY A 75 -17.48 31.04 -7.91
CA GLY A 75 -17.23 32.28 -8.67
C GLY A 75 -18.42 32.83 -9.45
N SER A 76 -19.62 32.26 -9.24
CA SER A 76 -20.84 32.69 -9.93
C SER A 76 -21.78 33.41 -8.94
N ASN A 77 -21.41 34.62 -8.55
CA ASN A 77 -22.32 35.62 -8.00
C ASN A 77 -21.95 36.99 -8.58
#